data_AF-A0A4U7EPZ0-F1
#
_entry.id   AF-A0A4U7EPZ0-F1
#
_cell.length_a   1.000
_cell.length_b   1.000
_cell.length_c   1.000
_cell.angle_alpha   90.00
_cell.angle_beta   90.00
_cell.angle_gamma   90.00
#
_symmetry.space_group_name_H-M   'P 1'
#
loop_
_entity.id
_entity.type
_entity.pdbx_description
1 polymer ?
#
loop_
_entity_poly.entity_id
_entity_poly.type
_entity_poly.pdbx_seq_one_letter_code
_entity_poly.pdbx_strand_id
1 'polypeptide(L)'
;MSESSTTTESEESSGTVRERKNVNMYLPETLVDDLQLRYSELNVEWRRRHGEDMPKNEEFYPAAVRAALGESSIEEELGLDEQ
;
A
#
# COMPACT_ATOMS: atom_id res chain seq x y z
N MET A 1 5.41 24.46 37.87
CA MET A 1 6.30 24.02 36.76
C MET A 1 5.42 23.15 35.88
N SER A 2 5.01 23.70 34.74
CA SER A 2 4.09 23.04 33.81
C SER A 2 4.94 22.22 32.85
N GLU A 3 4.88 20.90 32.98
CA GLU A 3 5.57 19.99 32.06
C GLU A 3 4.68 19.86 30.81
N SER A 4 5.19 20.40 29.71
CA SER A 4 4.55 20.42 28.41
C SER A 4 4.66 19.04 27.78
N SER A 5 3.53 18.33 27.69
CA SER A 5 3.38 17.15 26.86
C SER A 5 3.50 17.55 25.40
N THR A 6 4.69 17.35 24.81
CA THR A 6 4.83 17.33 23.36
C THR A 6 4.50 15.93 22.89
N THR A 7 3.22 15.68 22.63
CA THR A 7 2.81 14.52 21.84
C THR A 7 3.28 14.81 20.42
N THR A 8 4.35 14.14 20.03
CA THR A 8 4.84 14.10 18.65
C THR A 8 3.66 13.71 17.76
N GLU A 9 3.22 14.66 16.94
CA GLU A 9 2.25 14.42 15.88
C GLU A 9 2.82 13.30 15.00
N SER A 10 2.17 12.14 15.05
CA SER A 10 2.31 11.14 14.00
C SER A 10 1.94 11.83 12.69
N GLU A 11 2.90 11.93 11.79
CA GLU A 11 2.70 12.37 10.41
C GLU A 11 1.83 11.33 9.70
N GLU A 12 0.55 11.31 10.04
CA GLU A 12 -0.51 10.69 9.25
C GLU A 12 -0.51 11.44 7.93
N SER A 13 0.12 10.85 6.91
CA SER A 13 0.10 11.32 5.53
C SER A 13 -1.33 11.23 4.96
N SER A 14 -2.22 12.09 5.46
CA SER A 14 -3.60 12.27 5.02
C SER A 14 -3.63 13.24 3.84
N GLY A 15 -2.87 12.91 2.79
CA GLY A 15 -2.98 13.60 1.51
C GLY A 15 -4.34 13.25 0.90
N THR A 16 -5.29 14.19 0.94
CA THR A 16 -6.63 13.94 0.38
C THR A 16 -6.53 13.50 -1.08
N VAL A 17 -7.36 12.53 -1.50
CA VAL A 17 -7.40 11.94 -2.85
C VAL A 17 -7.36 12.97 -4.00
N ARG A 18 -7.75 14.23 -3.74
CA ARG A 18 -7.70 15.38 -4.67
C ARG A 18 -6.30 15.81 -5.11
N GLU A 19 -5.26 15.48 -4.37
CA GLU A 19 -3.87 15.82 -4.74
C GLU A 19 -3.22 14.77 -5.66
N ARG A 20 -3.88 13.62 -5.87
CA ARG A 20 -3.35 12.53 -6.68
C ARG A 20 -3.68 12.74 -8.16
N LYS A 21 -2.71 12.49 -9.04
CA LYS A 21 -2.93 12.50 -10.50
C LYS A 21 -3.76 11.28 -10.90
N ASN A 22 -4.85 11.49 -11.64
CA ASN A 22 -5.66 10.40 -12.18
C ASN A 22 -5.00 9.84 -13.45
N VAL A 23 -4.75 8.53 -13.45
CA VAL A 23 -4.27 7.77 -14.60
C VAL A 23 -5.21 6.58 -14.77
N ASN A 24 -5.76 6.38 -15.97
CA ASN A 24 -6.59 5.21 -16.30
C ASN A 24 -5.79 4.27 -17.20
N MET A 25 -5.79 2.98 -16.89
CA MET A 25 -5.11 1.94 -17.66
C MET A 25 -6.07 0.79 -17.98
N TYR A 26 -5.98 0.27 -19.21
CA TYR A 26 -6.65 -0.97 -19.61
C TYR A 26 -5.63 -2.08 -19.66
N LEU A 27 -5.86 -3.14 -18.87
CA LEU A 27 -4.95 -4.28 -18.77
C LEU A 27 -5.57 -5.50 -19.47
N PRO A 28 -4.75 -6.41 -20.03
CA PRO A 28 -5.22 -7.72 -20.47
C PRO A 28 -5.86 -8.50 -19.33
N GLU A 29 -6.89 -9.29 -19.62
CA GLU A 29 -7.64 -10.09 -18.63
C GLU A 29 -6.70 -10.98 -17.79
N THR A 30 -5.77 -11.68 -18.43
CA THR A 30 -4.79 -12.54 -17.74
C THR A 30 -3.97 -11.78 -16.70
N LEU A 31 -3.59 -10.54 -17.02
CA LEU A 31 -2.81 -9.71 -16.09
C LEU A 31 -3.68 -9.20 -14.93
N VAL A 32 -4.97 -8.96 -15.17
CA VAL A 32 -5.92 -8.61 -14.12
C VAL A 32 -6.09 -9.78 -13.15
N ASP A 33 -6.20 -11.00 -13.66
CA ASP A 33 -6.34 -12.21 -12.84
C ASP A 33 -5.09 -12.44 -11.98
N ASP A 34 -3.90 -12.36 -12.57
CA ASP A 34 -2.63 -12.46 -11.85
C ASP A 34 -2.53 -11.41 -10.73
N LEU A 35 -2.92 -10.17 -11.04
CA LEU A 35 -2.92 -9.06 -10.08
C LEU A 35 -3.91 -9.29 -8.93
N GLN A 36 -5.08 -9.86 -9.20
CA GLN A 36 -6.07 -10.21 -8.19
C GLN A 36 -5.63 -11.37 -7.30
N LEU A 37 -4.99 -12.38 -7.89
CA LEU A 37 -4.40 -13.49 -7.15
C LEU A 37 -3.35 -12.95 -6.18
N ARG A 38 -2.43 -12.13 -6.69
CA ARG A 38 -1.36 -11.54 -5.88
C ARG A 38 -1.89 -10.65 -4.75
N TYR A 39 -2.90 -9.83 -5.04
CA TYR A 39 -3.60 -9.07 -4.01
C TYR A 39 -4.16 -9.98 -2.91
N SER A 40 -4.78 -11.10 -3.28
CA SER A 40 -5.42 -12.00 -2.32
C SER A 40 -4.41 -12.64 -1.38
N GLU A 41 -3.24 -13.03 -1.89
CA GLU A 41 -2.13 -13.56 -1.09
C GLU A 41 -1.64 -12.52 -0.08
N LEU A 42 -1.26 -11.33 -0.57
CA LEU A 42 -0.70 -10.26 0.26
C LEU A 42 -1.72 -9.70 1.24
N ASN A 43 -3.01 -9.67 0.88
CA ASN A 43 -4.07 -9.21 1.77
C ASN A 43 -4.27 -10.14 2.98
N VAL A 44 -3.94 -11.43 2.88
CA VAL A 44 -3.95 -12.33 4.05
C VAL A 44 -2.87 -11.92 5.05
N GLU A 45 -1.66 -11.65 4.56
CA GLU A 45 -0.54 -11.22 5.41
C GLU A 45 -0.78 -9.83 5.99
N TRP A 46 -1.25 -8.89 5.16
CA TRP A 46 -1.65 -7.57 5.59
C TRP A 46 -2.69 -7.61 6.71
N ARG A 47 -3.75 -8.42 6.56
CA ARG A 47 -4.78 -8.59 7.60
C ARG A 47 -4.23 -9.14 8.90
N ARG A 48 -3.28 -10.07 8.85
CA ARG A 48 -2.64 -10.60 10.05
C ARG A 48 -1.88 -9.52 10.82
N ARG A 49 -1.25 -8.59 10.10
CA ARG A 49 -0.43 -7.53 10.68
C ARG A 49 -1.24 -6.33 11.15
N HIS A 50 -2.18 -5.86 10.33
CA HIS A 50 -2.90 -4.60 10.54
C HIS A 50 -4.33 -4.81 11.08
N GLY A 51 -4.86 -6.04 11.02
CA GLY A 51 -6.20 -6.36 11.51
C GLY A 51 -7.34 -5.98 10.54
N GLU A 52 -7.04 -5.38 9.39
CA GLU A 52 -8.00 -4.93 8.39
C GLU A 52 -7.58 -5.30 6.96
N ASP A 53 -8.50 -5.20 6.00
CA ASP A 53 -8.21 -5.48 4.59
C ASP A 53 -7.32 -4.40 3.97
N MET A 54 -6.36 -4.82 3.14
CA MET A 54 -5.44 -3.94 2.43
C MET A 54 -6.18 -3.03 1.43
N PRO A 55 -6.05 -1.70 1.54
CA PRO A 55 -6.63 -0.75 0.60
C PRO A 55 -5.99 -0.89 -0.79
N LYS A 56 -6.78 -1.29 -1.80
CA LYS A 56 -6.25 -1.51 -3.16
C LYS A 56 -5.63 -0.26 -3.78
N ASN A 57 -6.32 0.88 -3.68
CA ASN A 57 -5.94 2.11 -4.36
C ASN A 57 -4.85 2.90 -3.64
N GLU A 58 -4.70 2.70 -2.34
CA GLU A 58 -3.78 3.49 -1.51
C GLU A 58 -2.48 2.72 -1.23
N GLU A 59 -2.57 1.40 -1.09
CA GLU A 59 -1.43 0.54 -0.76
C GLU A 59 -1.03 -0.35 -1.93
N PHE A 60 -1.92 -1.26 -2.34
CA PHE A 60 -1.55 -2.35 -3.24
C PHE A 60 -1.15 -1.91 -4.66
N TYR A 61 -1.98 -1.11 -5.35
CA TYR A 61 -1.64 -0.66 -6.71
C TYR A 61 -0.41 0.24 -6.73
N PRO A 62 -0.25 1.21 -5.80
CA PRO A 62 0.99 1.95 -5.70
C PRO A 62 2.21 1.07 -5.46
N ALA A 63 2.15 0.10 -4.55
CA ALA A 63 3.24 -0.85 -4.29
C ALA A 63 3.57 -1.69 -5.54
N ALA A 64 2.55 -2.23 -6.22
CA ALA A 64 2.74 -3.00 -7.45
C ALA A 64 3.43 -2.18 -8.56
N VAL A 65 3.05 -0.91 -8.71
CA VAL A 65 3.67 -0.01 -9.70
C VAL A 65 5.09 0.36 -9.29
N ARG A 66 5.36 0.64 -8.00
CA ARG A 66 6.72 0.96 -7.52
C ARG A 66 7.66 -0.23 -7.69
N ALA A 67 7.24 -1.43 -7.28
CA ALA A 67 8.00 -2.67 -7.48
C ALA A 67 8.31 -2.93 -8.96
N ALA A 68 7.34 -2.73 -9.86
CA ALA A 68 7.56 -2.94 -11.29
C ALA A 68 8.49 -1.89 -11.95
N LEU A 69 8.57 -0.68 -11.39
CA LEU A 69 9.45 0.39 -11.87
C LEU A 69 10.84 0.39 -11.19
N GLY A 70 10.95 -0.24 -10.02
CA GLY A 70 12.16 -0.35 -9.22
C GLY A 70 12.83 -1.72 -9.31
N GLU A 71 13.77 -1.95 -8.41
CA GLU A 71 14.40 -3.26 -8.16
C GLU A 71 13.90 -3.85 -6.83
N SER A 72 12.64 -3.57 -6.46
CA SER A 72 12.00 -4.02 -5.22
C SER A 72 10.84 -4.98 -5.48
N SER A 73 10.48 -5.77 -4.47
CA SER A 73 9.28 -6.62 -4.48
C SER A 73 8.03 -5.86 -3.99
N ILE A 74 6.83 -6.37 -4.29
CA ILE A 74 5.59 -5.75 -3.79
C ILE A 74 5.54 -5.88 -2.27
N GLU A 75 6.02 -6.99 -1.73
CA GLU A 75 6.17 -7.23 -0.30
C GLU A 75 7.04 -6.16 0.36
N GLU A 76 8.23 -5.88 -0.17
CA GLU A 76 9.12 -4.80 0.28
C GLU A 76 8.43 -3.44 0.30
N GLU A 77 7.70 -3.11 -0.76
CA GLU A 77 6.97 -1.84 -0.86
C GLU A 77 5.80 -1.72 0.12
N LEU A 78 5.27 -2.86 0.59
CA LEU A 78 4.23 -2.95 1.63
C LEU A 78 4.82 -3.20 3.03
N GLY A 79 6.15 -3.32 3.12
CA GLY A 79 6.89 -3.75 4.30
C GLY A 79 6.54 -5.15 4.79
N LEU A 80 5.88 -5.99 3.96
CA LEU A 80 5.40 -7.34 4.29
C LEU A 80 6.50 -8.42 4.26
N ASP A 81 7.65 -8.10 3.68
CA ASP A 81 8.88 -8.86 3.74
C ASP A 81 9.33 -9.06 5.20
N GLU A 82 9.01 -10.22 5.77
CA GLU A 82 9.57 -10.65 7.04
C GLU A 82 11.00 -11.19 6.79
N GLN A 83 11.97 -10.64 7.54
CA GLN A 83 13.41 -11.00 7.64
C GLN A 83 13.80 -12.45 7.25
#